data_AF-A0A3Q2PCK9-F1
#
_entry.id   AF-A0A3Q2PCK9-F1
#
_cell.length_a   1.000
_cell.length_b   1.000
_cell.length_c   1.000
_cell.angle_alpha   90.00
_cell.angle_beta   90.00
_cell.angle_gamma   90.00
#
_symmetry.space_group_name_H-M   'P 1'
#
loop_
_entity.id
_entity.type
_entity.pdbx_description
1 polymer ?
#
loop_
_entity_poly.entity_id
_entity_poly.type
_entity_poly.pdbx_seq_one_letter_code
_entity_poly.pdbx_strand_id
1 'polypeptide(L)'
;CLYSAWKYLCTHDEECFGSFLEKIADMDCSNILIVGDFNCRLFPIDRNLPHHTQSRTKSVILNTIDTFDLLDNWRHPSTKNYTFYSHPHLSSTRINNILSLENKSKHLRAIK
;
A
#
# COMPACT_ATOMS: atom_id res chain seq x y z
N CYS A 1 -4.58 5.10 15.65
CA CYS A 1 -3.35 5.88 15.50
C CYS A 1 -3.25 6.31 14.03
N LEU A 2 -3.18 7.60 13.74
CA LEU A 2 -2.93 8.06 12.37
C LEU A 2 -1.40 8.07 12.17
N TYR A 3 -0.86 7.18 11.35
CA TYR A 3 0.56 7.22 11.01
C TYR A 3 0.72 7.88 9.64
N SER A 4 0.80 9.20 9.63
CA SER A 4 1.18 9.95 8.43
C SER A 4 2.70 9.99 8.36
N ALA A 5 3.33 8.93 7.86
CA ALA A 5 4.66 9.04 7.32
C ALA A 5 4.57 8.76 5.84
N TRP A 6 4.95 9.74 5.02
CA TRP A 6 6.06 9.56 4.09
C TRP A 6 6.31 10.86 3.32
N LYS A 7 7.47 11.46 3.58
CA LYS A 7 8.22 12.22 2.59
C LYS A 7 9.63 11.61 2.56
N TYR A 8 9.93 10.86 1.50
CA TYR A 8 11.27 10.65 0.93
C TYR A 8 12.30 9.62 1.43
N LEU A 9 12.01 8.62 2.30
CA LEU A 9 13.11 7.75 2.80
C LEU A 9 13.24 6.31 2.27
N CYS A 10 12.17 5.57 1.91
CA CYS A 10 12.30 4.12 1.62
C CYS A 10 11.78 3.65 0.25
N THR A 11 11.55 4.55 -0.70
CA THR A 11 10.87 4.21 -1.98
C THR A 11 11.65 3.26 -2.89
N HIS A 12 12.93 3.00 -2.61
CA HIS A 12 13.82 2.18 -3.46
C HIS A 12 14.58 1.09 -2.69
N ASP A 13 14.33 0.94 -1.38
CA ASP A 13 15.10 0.06 -0.51
C ASP A 13 14.18 -0.91 0.25
N GLU A 14 14.36 -2.21 0.00
CA GLU A 14 13.60 -3.30 0.61
C GLU A 14 13.77 -3.32 2.13
N GLU A 15 14.99 -3.04 2.60
CA GLU A 15 15.34 -3.07 4.02
C GLU A 15 14.59 -1.95 4.77
N CYS A 16 14.54 -0.77 4.17
CA CYS A 16 13.84 0.38 4.70
C CYS A 16 12.32 0.16 4.79
N PHE A 17 11.72 -0.53 3.80
CA PHE A 17 10.31 -0.92 3.88
C PHE A 17 10.09 -1.98 4.97
N GLY A 18 10.96 -3.00 5.07
CA GLY A 18 10.91 -4.01 6.13
C GLY A 18 10.93 -3.41 7.55
N SER A 19 11.89 -2.54 7.84
CA SER A 19 11.98 -1.86 9.15
C SER A 19 10.78 -0.95 9.45
N PHE A 20 10.11 -0.42 8.43
CA PHE A 20 8.87 0.33 8.61
C PHE A 20 7.72 -0.59 9.05
N LEU A 21 7.64 -1.81 8.51
CA LEU A 21 6.62 -2.77 8.89
C LEU A 21 6.83 -3.31 10.31
N GLU A 22 8.07 -3.57 10.70
CA GLU A 22 8.41 -3.96 12.07
C GLU A 22 7.92 -2.89 13.05
N LYS A 23 8.15 -1.61 12.74
CA LYS A 23 7.62 -0.50 13.54
C LYS A 23 6.09 -0.48 13.59
N ILE A 24 5.40 -0.80 12.50
CA ILE A 24 3.93 -0.92 12.50
C ILE A 24 3.48 -2.09 13.39
N ALA A 25 4.17 -3.22 13.32
CA ALA A 25 3.84 -4.41 14.11
C ALA A 25 4.06 -4.19 15.62
N ASP A 26 5.10 -3.44 15.98
CA ASP A 26 5.39 -3.07 17.37
C ASP A 26 4.42 -2.01 17.94
N MET A 27 3.62 -1.36 17.10
CA MET A 27 2.62 -0.41 17.56
C MET A 27 1.38 -1.13 18.11
N ASP A 28 1.08 -0.94 19.39
CA ASP A 28 -0.19 -1.34 20.00
C ASP A 28 -1.34 -0.40 19.59
N CYS A 29 -1.68 -0.41 18.29
CA CYS A 29 -2.67 0.48 17.69
C CYS A 29 -3.80 -0.33 17.06
N SER A 30 -5.02 -0.14 17.56
CA SER A 30 -6.21 -0.84 17.06
C SER A 30 -6.64 -0.45 15.64
N ASN A 31 -6.28 0.76 15.20
CA ASN A 31 -6.54 1.26 13.85
C ASN A 31 -5.27 1.96 13.33
N ILE A 32 -4.82 1.58 12.14
CA ILE A 32 -3.64 2.15 11.49
C ILE A 32 -4.06 2.61 10.11
N LEU A 33 -3.65 3.83 9.73
CA LEU A 33 -3.78 4.35 8.39
C LEU A 33 -2.38 4.64 7.86
N ILE A 34 -2.02 4.02 6.75
CA ILE A 34 -0.76 4.17 6.04
C ILE A 34 -1.06 4.88 4.72
N VAL A 35 -0.50 6.07 4.54
CA VAL A 35 -0.68 6.86 3.32
C VAL A 35 0.68 7.30 2.80
N GLY A 36 0.97 7.02 1.54
CA GLY A 36 2.25 7.44 0.97
C GLY A 36 2.44 7.06 -0.50
N ASP A 37 3.57 7.50 -1.02
CA ASP A 37 4.10 7.11 -2.33
C ASP A 37 4.95 5.85 -2.18
N PHE A 38 4.45 4.72 -2.65
CA PHE A 38 5.14 3.43 -2.60
C PHE A 38 6.11 3.25 -3.77
N ASN A 39 6.14 4.18 -4.74
CA ASN A 39 6.86 4.08 -6.02
C ASN A 39 6.67 2.73 -6.74
N CYS A 40 5.56 2.04 -6.46
CA CYS A 40 5.31 0.69 -6.90
C CYS A 40 3.83 0.51 -7.26
N ARG A 41 3.59 -0.16 -8.39
CA ARG A 41 2.25 -0.57 -8.81
C ARG A 41 1.91 -1.93 -8.20
N LEU A 42 0.75 -2.07 -7.58
CA LEU A 42 0.34 -3.31 -6.90
C LEU A 42 -0.34 -4.27 -7.88
N PHE A 43 -1.23 -3.75 -8.73
CA PHE A 43 -2.04 -4.55 -9.66
C PHE A 43 -1.87 -4.13 -11.12
N PRO A 44 -2.22 -4.99 -12.10
CA PRO A 44 -2.17 -4.61 -13.52
C PRO A 44 -2.99 -3.36 -13.85
N ILE A 45 -4.14 -3.16 -13.19
CA ILE A 45 -5.01 -1.99 -13.39
C ILE A 45 -4.37 -0.66 -12.94
N ASP A 46 -3.31 -0.72 -12.12
CA ASP A 46 -2.57 0.45 -11.63
C ASP A 46 -1.67 1.08 -12.70
N ARG A 47 -1.66 0.57 -13.93
CA ARG A 47 -0.97 1.20 -15.06
C ARG A 47 -1.84 1.20 -16.29
N ASN A 48 -1.72 2.24 -17.10
CA ASN A 48 -2.45 2.33 -18.37
C ASN A 48 -1.86 1.42 -19.46
N LEU A 49 -0.53 1.27 -19.48
CA LEU A 49 0.18 0.44 -20.45
C LEU A 49 0.66 -0.88 -19.83
N PRO A 50 0.54 -2.01 -20.56
CA PRO A 50 1.09 -3.29 -20.12
C PRO A 50 2.60 -3.18 -19.91
N HIS A 51 3.10 -3.78 -18.83
CA HIS A 51 4.53 -3.82 -18.54
C HIS A 51 4.87 -5.03 -17.69
N HIS A 52 5.85 -5.82 -18.13
CA HIS A 52 6.16 -7.13 -17.55
C HIS A 52 7.13 -7.10 -16.36
N THR A 53 7.78 -5.96 -16.11
CA THR A 53 8.76 -5.87 -15.03
C THR A 53 8.06 -5.80 -13.68
N GLN A 54 8.30 -6.81 -12.84
CA GLN A 54 7.88 -6.84 -11.44
C GLN A 54 8.97 -6.17 -10.60
N SER A 55 8.59 -5.21 -9.75
CA SER A 55 9.51 -4.69 -8.72
C SER A 55 9.53 -5.67 -7.55
N ARG A 56 10.70 -5.95 -6.97
CA ARG A 56 10.79 -6.76 -5.73
C ARG A 56 10.09 -6.09 -4.55
N THR A 57 10.05 -4.76 -4.50
CA THR A 57 9.27 -4.00 -3.50
C THR A 57 7.77 -4.36 -3.56
N LYS A 58 7.25 -4.72 -4.74
CA LYS A 58 5.86 -5.15 -4.92
C LYS A 58 5.52 -6.38 -4.06
N SER A 59 6.38 -7.41 -4.08
CA SER A 59 6.10 -8.64 -3.34
C SER A 59 6.12 -8.41 -1.84
N VAL A 60 7.03 -7.58 -1.35
CA VAL A 60 7.07 -7.20 0.08
C VAL A 60 5.77 -6.50 0.47
N ILE A 61 5.35 -5.47 -0.27
CA ILE A 61 4.11 -4.73 0.03
C ILE A 61 2.88 -5.65 -0.02
N LEU A 62 2.77 -6.51 -1.03
CA LEU A 62 1.63 -7.44 -1.13
C LEU A 62 1.62 -8.44 0.03
N ASN A 63 2.78 -8.97 0.41
CA ASN A 63 2.90 -9.88 1.55
C ASN A 63 2.51 -9.17 2.86
N THR A 64 2.88 -7.89 3.03
CA THR A 64 2.44 -7.09 4.17
C THR A 64 0.92 -6.92 4.20
N ILE A 65 0.33 -6.54 3.08
CA ILE A 65 -1.11 -6.33 2.96
C ILE A 65 -1.84 -7.60 3.39
N ASP A 66 -1.36 -8.76 2.96
CA ASP A 66 -1.90 -10.07 3.33
C ASP A 66 -1.66 -10.40 4.82
N THR A 67 -0.42 -10.24 5.30
CA THR A 67 -0.02 -10.56 6.69
C THR A 67 -0.80 -9.76 7.73
N PHE A 68 -1.07 -8.49 7.45
CA PHE A 68 -1.76 -7.58 8.38
C PHE A 68 -3.23 -7.34 8.02
N ASP A 69 -3.82 -8.06 7.05
CA ASP A 69 -5.19 -7.85 6.55
C ASP A 69 -5.49 -6.36 6.25
N LEU A 70 -4.55 -5.68 5.57
CA LEU A 70 -4.69 -4.26 5.25
C LEU A 70 -5.65 -4.06 4.07
N LEU A 71 -6.49 -3.04 4.16
CA LEU A 71 -7.42 -2.65 3.11
C LEU A 71 -6.86 -1.50 2.28
N ASP A 72 -6.81 -1.65 0.95
CA ASP A 72 -6.55 -0.56 0.01
C ASP A 72 -7.83 0.27 -0.19
N ASN A 73 -8.01 1.31 0.62
CA ASN A 73 -9.23 2.13 0.66
C ASN A 73 -9.52 2.91 -0.63
N TRP A 74 -8.50 3.12 -1.47
CA TRP A 74 -8.67 3.83 -2.74
C TRP A 74 -9.04 2.88 -3.88
N ARG A 75 -8.99 1.56 -3.66
CA ARG A 75 -9.28 0.55 -4.66
C ARG A 75 -10.77 0.48 -4.99
N HIS A 76 -11.15 0.98 -6.15
CA HIS A 76 -12.45 0.67 -6.75
C HIS A 76 -12.28 -0.37 -7.86
N PRO A 77 -13.01 -1.50 -7.87
CA PRO A 77 -12.77 -2.63 -8.78
C PRO A 77 -12.79 -2.28 -10.27
N SER A 78 -13.56 -1.28 -10.66
CA SER A 78 -13.80 -0.90 -12.06
C SER A 78 -13.08 0.37 -12.51
N THR A 79 -12.40 1.09 -11.60
CA THR A 79 -11.90 2.44 -11.91
C THR A 79 -10.38 2.46 -12.04
N LYS A 80 -9.92 2.95 -13.20
CA LYS A 80 -8.51 3.26 -13.45
C LYS A 80 -8.17 4.63 -12.86
N ASN A 81 -7.65 4.65 -11.64
CA ASN A 81 -7.17 5.86 -10.99
C ASN A 81 -5.65 5.88 -10.96
N TYR A 82 -5.03 6.90 -11.56
CA TYR A 82 -3.57 7.07 -11.59
C TYR A 82 -3.15 8.28 -10.77
N THR A 83 -1.95 8.23 -10.21
CA THR A 83 -1.42 9.28 -9.32
C THR A 83 -0.08 9.84 -9.78
N PHE A 84 0.51 9.26 -10.84
CA PHE A 84 1.76 9.69 -11.43
C PHE A 84 1.74 9.53 -12.96
N TYR A 85 2.31 10.49 -13.68
CA TYR A 85 2.53 10.41 -15.12
C TYR A 85 4.03 10.50 -15.43
N SER A 86 4.54 9.51 -16.16
CA SER A 86 5.91 9.47 -16.63
C SER A 86 5.97 10.00 -18.07
N HIS A 87 6.55 11.20 -18.25
CA HIS A 87 6.76 11.78 -19.57
C HIS A 87 7.65 10.91 -20.47
N PRO A 88 8.82 10.38 -20.02
CA PRO A 88 9.68 9.56 -20.87
C PRO A 88 9.04 8.26 -21.36
N HIS A 89 8.05 7.75 -20.63
CA HIS A 89 7.38 6.49 -20.94
C HIS A 89 5.93 6.66 -21.39
N LEU A 90 5.47 7.91 -21.53
CA LEU A 90 4.09 8.28 -21.88
C LEU A 90 3.04 7.44 -21.15
N SER A 91 3.28 7.17 -19.86
CA SER A 91 2.49 6.20 -19.09
C SER A 91 2.03 6.76 -17.76
N SER A 92 0.79 6.42 -17.39
CA SER A 92 0.17 6.77 -16.12
C SER A 92 0.20 5.56 -15.19
N THR A 93 0.67 5.77 -13.97
CA THR A 93 0.79 4.72 -12.95
C THR A 93 0.18 5.20 -11.64
N ARG A 94 -0.41 4.29 -10.87
CA ARG A 94 -0.78 4.51 -9.48
C ARG A 94 0.34 4.02 -8.58
N ILE A 95 1.01 4.97 -7.92
CA ILE A 95 2.12 4.70 -6.98
C ILE A 95 1.81 5.18 -5.56
N ASN A 96 0.87 6.12 -5.42
CA ASN A 96 0.31 6.51 -4.13
C ASN A 96 -0.82 5.55 -3.70
N ASN A 97 -0.78 5.09 -2.44
CA ASN A 97 -1.81 4.22 -1.86
C ASN A 97 -2.22 4.68 -0.45
N ILE A 98 -3.45 4.32 -0.09
CA ILE A 98 -4.05 4.52 1.23
C ILE A 98 -4.42 3.14 1.77
N LEU A 99 -3.62 2.60 2.69
CA LEU A 99 -3.83 1.30 3.32
C LEU A 99 -4.33 1.50 4.75
N SER A 100 -5.33 0.72 5.18
CA SER A 100 -5.77 0.73 6.57
C SER A 100 -5.79 -0.66 7.19
N LEU A 101 -5.36 -0.72 8.45
CA LEU A 101 -5.67 -1.84 9.32
C LEU A 101 -7.03 -1.57 9.96
N GLU A 102 -8.04 -2.35 9.56
CA GLU A 102 -9.30 -2.41 10.29
C GLU A 102 -9.30 -3.66 11.15
N ASN A 103 -9.21 -3.48 12.47
CA ASN A 103 -9.48 -4.58 13.38
C ASN A 103 -10.95 -5.02 13.21
N LYS A 104 -11.20 -6.10 12.46
CA LYS A 104 -12.53 -6.74 12.37
C LYS A 104 -13.04 -7.29 13.70
N SER A 105 -12.30 -7.09 14.81
CA SER A 105 -12.62 -7.50 16.17
C SER A 105 -13.73 -6.70 16.88
N LYS A 106 -14.58 -5.98 16.13
CA LYS A 106 -15.87 -5.44 16.62
C LYS A 106 -17.13 -5.92 15.87
N HIS A 107 -17.03 -6.77 14.85
CA HIS A 107 -18.23 -7.32 14.19
C HIS A 107 -18.59 -8.77 14.59
N LEU A 108 -17.79 -9.41 15.45
CA LEU A 108 -18.07 -10.76 16.00
C LEU A 108 -18.15 -10.79 17.55
N ARG A 109 -18.26 -9.63 18.21
CA ARG A 109 -18.62 -9.52 19.64
C ARG A 109 -20.04 -8.97 19.87
N ALA A 110 -20.89 -9.05 18.85
CA ALA A 110 -22.32 -8.72 18.92
C ALA A 110 -23.23 -9.95 18.73
N ILE A 111 -22.68 -11.16 18.78
CA ILE A 111 -23.43 -12.40 18.97
C ILE A 111 -22.80 -13.11 20.17
N LYS A 112 -23.18 -12.64 21.36
CA LYS A 112 -23.22 -13.47 22.57
C LYS A 112 -24.67 -13.74 22.87
#